data_AF-A0A957YNC4-F1
#
_entry.id   AF-A0A957YNC4-F1
#
_cell.length_a   1.000
_cell.length_b   1.000
_cell.length_c   1.000
_cell.angle_alpha   90.00
_cell.angle_beta   90.00
_cell.angle_gamma   90.00
#
_symmetry.space_group_name_H-M   'P 1'
#
loop_
_entity.id
_entity.type
_entity.pdbx_description
1 polymer ?
#
loop_
_entity_poly.entity_id
_entity_poly.type
_entity_poly.pdbx_seq_one_letter_code
_entity_poly.pdbx_strand_id
1 'polypeptide(L)'
;MLTLALMLGPSLTHPYIISAQGNAVTYGLVQDTTDPLVIKAVAYPNFTSTDVIISTALFTVLIPEGTTTDPNVAVLPSSGAFTNITGVWTAQKLTPTLYAGATSQDAADLGGYDLYQVALSPGTASPDTVAGEPIDLFSFRLPANCATQPLAILTNDGAIQQAVLNNLGANFNNQMSLRIDGNPAQDFYAGNDVGGASIACPLILGTDTDGDGILDDADPDDDGDGIADTIEDSVGGGDTDNDGIPNSLDLDSDNDGIADVIEAGGLTDADGDGQADGADADNDGIIDAPATSPADTDNDGTPDHSDPDSDGDGINDVIEAGGSDP
;
A
#
# COMPACT_ATOMS: atom_id res chain seq x y z
N MET A 1 40.14 0.61 -12.73
CA MET A 1 39.19 1.73 -12.85
C MET A 1 38.59 1.68 -14.25
N LEU A 2 37.38 1.13 -14.38
CA LEU A 2 36.35 1.56 -15.33
C LEU A 2 35.07 0.79 -14.95
N THR A 3 34.19 1.43 -14.20
CA THR A 3 32.85 0.90 -13.92
C THR A 3 31.99 1.27 -15.12
N LEU A 4 31.53 0.28 -15.86
CA LEU A 4 30.68 0.47 -17.03
C LEU A 4 29.24 0.63 -16.53
N ALA A 5 28.77 1.87 -16.43
CA ALA A 5 27.35 2.16 -16.24
C ALA A 5 26.63 1.86 -17.57
N LEU A 6 25.88 0.76 -17.61
CA LEU A 6 25.00 0.44 -18.74
C LEU A 6 23.69 1.23 -18.53
N MET A 7 23.50 2.29 -19.32
CA MET A 7 22.23 3.01 -19.43
C MET A 7 21.34 2.32 -20.45
N LEU A 8 20.21 1.76 -20.02
CA LEU A 8 19.07 1.40 -20.89
C LEU A 8 17.76 1.62 -20.09
N GLY A 9 16.77 2.29 -20.71
CA GLY A 9 15.37 2.31 -20.25
C GLY A 9 14.98 3.44 -19.27
N PRO A 10 13.70 3.85 -19.23
CA PRO A 10 13.26 5.11 -18.61
C PRO A 10 13.49 5.08 -17.09
N SER A 11 14.17 6.11 -16.60
CA SER A 11 14.20 6.58 -15.21
C SER A 11 13.80 5.58 -14.11
N LEU A 12 14.63 4.55 -13.88
CA LEU A 12 14.67 3.93 -12.55
C LEU A 12 15.28 4.96 -11.60
N THR A 13 14.46 5.55 -10.73
CA THR A 13 14.91 6.41 -9.62
C THR A 13 15.75 5.63 -8.59
N HIS A 14 15.77 4.31 -8.67
CA HIS A 14 16.48 3.41 -7.76
C HIS A 14 17.58 2.61 -8.50
N PRO A 15 18.86 3.08 -8.48
CA PRO A 15 19.95 2.39 -9.15
C PRO A 15 20.36 1.13 -8.37
N TYR A 16 19.71 0.00 -8.63
CA TYR A 16 20.20 -1.29 -8.16
C TYR A 16 21.56 -1.61 -8.80
N ILE A 17 22.53 -2.02 -8.00
CA ILE A 17 23.80 -2.54 -8.51
C ILE A 17 23.53 -3.93 -9.11
N ILE A 18 23.23 -3.96 -10.41
CA ILE A 18 23.18 -5.19 -11.17
C ILE A 18 24.59 -5.79 -11.18
N SER A 19 24.75 -7.02 -10.68
CA SER A 19 26.04 -7.71 -10.71
C SER A 19 26.56 -7.75 -12.15
N ALA A 20 27.83 -7.43 -12.38
CA ALA A 20 28.44 -7.48 -13.72
C ALA A 20 28.68 -8.92 -14.21
N GLN A 21 28.36 -9.94 -13.41
CA GLN A 21 28.52 -11.34 -13.77
C GLN A 21 27.26 -11.84 -14.50
N GLY A 22 27.42 -12.33 -15.73
CA GLY A 22 26.31 -12.95 -16.47
C GLY A 22 25.82 -14.23 -15.78
N ASN A 23 24.54 -14.56 -15.96
CA ASN A 23 23.84 -15.65 -15.26
C ASN A 23 23.75 -15.40 -13.74
N ALA A 24 23.44 -14.17 -13.36
CA ALA A 24 23.22 -13.76 -11.99
C ALA A 24 21.88 -13.02 -11.81
N VAL A 25 21.44 -12.93 -10.56
CA VAL A 25 20.30 -12.10 -10.14
C VAL A 25 20.70 -11.25 -8.95
N THR A 26 20.23 -10.00 -8.95
CA THR A 26 20.26 -9.14 -7.76
C THR A 26 18.83 -9.01 -7.23
N TYR A 27 18.60 -9.17 -5.93
CA TYR A 27 17.24 -9.09 -5.37
C TYR A 27 17.21 -8.33 -4.04
N GLY A 28 16.05 -7.78 -3.71
CA GLY A 28 15.85 -6.94 -2.52
C GLY A 28 14.38 -6.61 -2.28
N LEU A 29 14.14 -5.72 -1.32
CA LEU A 29 12.83 -5.11 -1.09
C LEU A 29 12.88 -3.64 -1.55
N VAL A 30 11.79 -3.18 -2.18
CA VAL A 30 11.56 -1.78 -2.58
C VAL A 30 10.25 -1.30 -1.97
N GLN A 31 10.19 -0.02 -1.69
CA GLN A 31 8.91 0.68 -1.50
C GLN A 31 8.28 0.95 -2.86
N ASP A 32 6.98 0.72 -2.98
CA ASP A 32 6.25 1.09 -4.20
C ASP A 32 6.19 2.62 -4.34
N THR A 33 6.31 3.09 -5.58
CA THR A 33 6.39 4.53 -5.87
C THR A 33 5.03 5.21 -5.99
N THR A 34 3.96 4.42 -6.13
CA THR A 34 2.58 4.89 -6.23
C THR A 34 1.80 4.66 -4.93
N ASP A 35 2.20 3.68 -4.14
CA ASP A 35 1.63 3.39 -2.82
C ASP A 35 2.77 3.18 -1.80
N PRO A 36 3.14 4.20 -1.01
CA PRO A 36 4.28 4.09 -0.09
C PRO A 36 4.04 3.09 1.06
N LEU A 37 2.82 2.61 1.27
CA LEU A 37 2.56 1.52 2.23
C LEU A 37 2.83 0.15 1.62
N VAL A 38 2.92 0.02 0.29
CA VAL A 38 3.22 -1.25 -0.37
C VAL A 38 4.73 -1.48 -0.45
N ILE A 39 5.16 -2.64 0.06
CA ILE A 39 6.53 -3.14 -0.07
C ILE A 39 6.54 -4.29 -1.07
N LYS A 40 7.45 -4.24 -2.05
CA LYS A 40 7.63 -5.28 -3.07
C LYS A 40 8.98 -5.97 -2.91
N ALA A 41 8.98 -7.29 -3.01
CA ALA A 41 10.19 -8.07 -3.24
C ALA A 41 10.44 -8.21 -4.73
N VAL A 42 11.59 -7.74 -5.18
CA VAL A 42 11.94 -7.64 -6.60
C VAL A 42 13.26 -8.34 -6.89
N ALA A 43 13.33 -8.98 -8.05
CA ALA A 43 14.55 -9.59 -8.59
C ALA A 43 14.92 -8.98 -9.95
N TYR A 44 16.15 -8.51 -10.07
CA TYR A 44 16.73 -7.94 -11.27
C TYR A 44 17.61 -8.98 -11.98
N PRO A 45 17.15 -9.56 -13.09
CA PRO A 45 17.90 -10.57 -13.83
C PRO A 45 19.04 -9.95 -14.63
N ASN A 46 20.25 -10.49 -14.49
CA ASN A 46 21.38 -10.25 -15.41
C ASN A 46 21.63 -11.47 -16.31
N PHE A 47 20.59 -11.86 -17.03
CA PHE A 47 20.62 -12.93 -18.02
C PHE A 47 19.50 -12.70 -19.04
N THR A 48 19.61 -13.38 -20.19
CA THR A 48 18.64 -13.27 -21.30
C THR A 48 17.89 -14.56 -21.56
N SER A 49 18.16 -15.63 -20.79
CA SER A 49 17.45 -16.90 -20.94
C SER A 49 16.07 -16.81 -20.32
N THR A 50 15.10 -17.43 -21.00
CA THR A 50 13.73 -17.60 -20.52
C THR A 50 13.54 -18.92 -19.76
N ASP A 51 14.53 -19.83 -19.77
CA ASP A 51 14.49 -21.08 -19.00
C ASP A 51 15.04 -20.83 -17.58
N VAL A 52 14.16 -20.31 -16.73
CA VAL A 52 14.49 -19.90 -15.36
C VAL A 52 13.60 -20.62 -14.36
N ILE A 53 14.22 -21.18 -13.32
CA ILE A 53 13.51 -21.85 -12.22
C ILE A 53 14.00 -21.28 -10.90
N ILE A 54 13.14 -20.57 -10.18
CA ILE A 54 13.41 -20.18 -8.80
C ILE A 54 13.16 -21.42 -7.93
N SER A 55 14.26 -22.01 -7.45
CA SER A 55 14.22 -23.29 -6.73
C SER A 55 13.75 -23.10 -5.29
N THR A 56 14.24 -22.05 -4.64
CA THR A 56 13.90 -21.68 -3.25
C THR A 56 14.05 -20.18 -3.10
N ALA A 57 13.22 -19.57 -2.27
CA ALA A 57 13.41 -18.20 -1.82
C ALA A 57 12.89 -18.07 -0.38
N LEU A 58 13.59 -17.28 0.42
CA LEU A 58 13.27 -17.03 1.82
C LEU A 58 13.59 -15.58 2.12
N PHE A 59 12.61 -14.84 2.63
CA PHE A 59 12.74 -13.47 3.07
C PHE A 59 12.33 -13.39 4.54
N THR A 60 13.11 -12.68 5.35
CA THR A 60 12.84 -12.45 6.76
C THR A 60 12.89 -10.96 7.05
N VAL A 61 11.80 -10.43 7.61
CA VAL A 61 11.60 -9.00 7.88
C VAL A 61 11.16 -8.78 9.33
N LEU A 62 11.57 -7.65 9.90
CA LEU A 62 11.08 -7.15 11.17
C LEU A 62 10.09 -6.02 10.88
N ILE A 63 8.86 -6.19 11.35
CA ILE A 63 7.76 -5.25 11.16
C ILE A 63 7.38 -4.70 12.55
N PRO A 64 7.06 -3.41 12.72
CA PRO A 64 6.70 -2.86 14.04
C PRO A 64 5.63 -3.70 14.76
N GLU A 65 5.75 -3.86 16.07
CA GLU A 65 4.80 -4.59 16.91
C GLU A 65 3.40 -3.98 16.82
N GLY A 66 2.36 -4.82 16.80
CA GLY A 66 0.97 -4.36 16.72
C GLY A 66 0.52 -3.97 15.31
N THR A 67 1.41 -4.06 14.33
CA THR A 67 1.10 -4.00 12.90
C THR A 67 0.03 -5.03 12.57
N THR A 68 -1.20 -4.56 12.37
CA THR A 68 -2.27 -5.33 11.75
C THR A 68 -2.00 -5.32 10.25
N THR A 69 -1.17 -6.24 9.78
CA THR A 69 -1.03 -6.47 8.34
C THR A 69 -2.43 -6.78 7.80
N ASP A 70 -2.87 -6.04 6.79
CA ASP A 70 -4.11 -6.34 6.06
C ASP A 70 -4.18 -7.85 5.78
N PRO A 71 -5.21 -8.56 6.27
CA PRO A 71 -5.29 -10.01 6.21
C PRO A 71 -5.69 -10.48 4.81
N ASN A 72 -4.76 -10.36 3.86
CA ASN A 72 -4.47 -11.47 2.94
C ASN A 72 -3.31 -12.35 3.44
N VAL A 73 -2.89 -12.18 4.70
CA VAL A 73 -2.24 -13.26 5.48
C VAL A 73 -3.32 -14.15 6.12
N ALA A 74 -4.30 -14.56 5.32
CA ALA A 74 -5.09 -15.74 5.67
C ALA A 74 -4.10 -16.90 5.78
N VAL A 75 -4.28 -17.74 6.80
CA VAL A 75 -3.75 -19.10 6.88
C VAL A 75 -3.39 -19.58 5.48
N LEU A 76 -2.10 -19.84 5.22
CA LEU A 76 -1.54 -20.68 4.15
C LEU A 76 -2.41 -20.74 2.88
N PRO A 77 -1.96 -20.39 1.67
CA PRO A 77 -2.81 -20.59 0.50
C PRO A 77 -3.18 -22.08 0.35
N SER A 78 -4.40 -22.44 0.81
CA SER A 78 -5.24 -23.41 0.15
C SER A 78 -5.65 -22.74 -1.16
N SER A 79 -4.76 -22.85 -2.14
CA SER A 79 -4.99 -22.61 -3.58
C SER A 79 -5.87 -21.41 -3.96
N GLY A 80 -5.24 -20.37 -4.52
CA GLY A 80 -5.88 -19.33 -5.32
C GLY A 80 -5.91 -17.97 -4.61
N ALA A 81 -5.60 -16.83 -5.22
CA ALA A 81 -5.15 -16.55 -6.58
C ALA A 81 -4.22 -15.32 -6.51
N PHE A 82 -2.91 -15.55 -6.58
CA PHE A 82 -1.94 -14.52 -6.95
C PHE A 82 -1.74 -14.63 -8.46
N THR A 83 -2.24 -13.68 -9.23
CA THR A 83 -1.94 -13.60 -10.66
C THR A 83 -0.52 -13.04 -10.84
N ASN A 84 0.21 -13.59 -11.83
CA ASN A 84 1.55 -13.15 -12.24
C ASN A 84 2.73 -13.35 -11.27
N ILE A 85 2.57 -14.09 -10.17
CA ILE A 85 3.69 -14.44 -9.28
C ILE A 85 4.27 -15.82 -9.60
N THR A 86 5.60 -15.95 -9.56
CA THR A 86 6.32 -17.24 -9.53
C THR A 86 5.99 -18.06 -8.29
N GLY A 87 4.95 -18.89 -8.37
CA GLY A 87 4.76 -20.02 -7.47
C GLY A 87 4.05 -19.78 -6.16
N VAL A 88 4.15 -20.78 -5.28
CA VAL A 88 3.35 -20.82 -4.04
C VAL A 88 4.19 -20.30 -2.90
N TRP A 89 3.95 -19.05 -2.50
CA TRP A 89 4.61 -18.45 -1.35
C TRP A 89 3.82 -18.73 -0.07
N THR A 90 4.53 -18.85 1.06
CA THR A 90 3.97 -18.98 2.40
C THR A 90 4.57 -17.89 3.29
N ALA A 91 3.76 -17.19 4.06
CA ALA A 91 4.21 -16.25 5.08
C ALA A 91 3.85 -16.77 6.48
N GLN A 92 4.73 -16.54 7.46
CA GLN A 92 4.48 -16.86 8.86
C GLN A 92 5.04 -15.79 9.80
N LYS A 93 4.24 -15.39 10.79
CA LYS A 93 4.73 -14.65 11.96
C LYS A 93 5.44 -15.62 12.90
N LEU A 94 6.67 -15.30 13.27
CA LEU A 94 7.47 -16.11 14.19
C LEU A 94 7.31 -15.57 15.60
N THR A 95 6.68 -16.36 16.46
CA THR A 95 6.47 -15.99 17.87
C THR A 95 7.77 -16.15 18.66
N PRO A 96 7.94 -15.40 19.78
CA PRO A 96 9.13 -15.53 20.63
C PRO A 96 9.40 -16.94 21.12
N THR A 97 8.37 -17.76 21.33
CA THR A 97 8.50 -19.18 21.67
C THR A 97 9.25 -20.00 20.62
N LEU A 98 9.24 -19.59 19.36
CA LEU A 98 9.98 -20.26 18.29
C LEU A 98 11.46 -19.87 18.37
N TYR A 99 11.82 -18.59 18.48
CA TYR A 99 13.22 -18.18 18.38
C TYR A 99 13.98 -17.97 19.71
N ALA A 100 13.31 -17.96 20.85
CA ALA A 100 13.93 -17.64 22.15
C ALA A 100 14.23 -18.85 23.06
N GLY A 101 13.89 -20.07 22.67
CA GLY A 101 14.29 -21.29 23.37
C GLY A 101 13.68 -21.55 24.77
N ALA A 102 13.24 -20.53 25.52
CA ALA A 102 12.29 -20.61 26.65
C ALA A 102 12.16 -19.25 27.36
N THR A 103 10.94 -18.69 27.35
CA THR A 103 10.31 -17.86 28.41
C THR A 103 10.88 -16.49 28.81
N SER A 104 11.86 -15.90 28.12
CA SER A 104 12.31 -14.55 28.52
C SER A 104 12.70 -13.60 27.39
N GLN A 105 12.31 -13.88 26.15
CA GLN A 105 12.41 -12.88 25.09
C GLN A 105 11.05 -12.64 24.47
N ASP A 106 10.71 -11.38 24.21
CA ASP A 106 9.45 -10.89 23.64
C ASP A 106 9.75 -9.86 22.52
N ALA A 107 8.74 -9.33 21.83
CA ALA A 107 8.86 -8.23 20.86
C ALA A 107 9.65 -7.03 21.43
N ALA A 108 9.59 -6.81 22.75
CA ALA A 108 10.41 -5.84 23.47
C ALA A 108 11.93 -6.04 23.27
N ASP A 109 12.41 -7.29 23.11
CA ASP A 109 13.81 -7.61 22.84
C ASP A 109 14.19 -7.44 21.37
N LEU A 110 13.20 -7.39 20.48
CA LEU A 110 13.36 -7.01 19.08
C LEU A 110 13.26 -5.49 18.88
N GLY A 111 13.04 -4.71 19.94
CA GLY A 111 12.88 -3.25 19.87
C GLY A 111 11.45 -2.80 19.55
N GLY A 112 10.45 -3.63 19.84
CA GLY A 112 9.05 -3.38 19.46
C GLY A 112 8.79 -3.80 18.01
N TYR A 113 9.37 -4.92 17.57
CA TYR A 113 9.14 -5.50 16.25
C TYR A 113 8.65 -6.94 16.34
N ASP A 114 7.75 -7.30 15.43
CA ASP A 114 7.38 -8.65 15.08
C ASP A 114 8.27 -9.21 13.96
N LEU A 115 8.59 -10.51 14.04
CA LEU A 115 9.40 -11.21 13.05
C LEU A 115 8.50 -11.97 12.06
N TYR A 116 8.66 -11.71 10.77
CA TYR A 116 7.94 -12.40 9.71
C TYR A 116 8.90 -13.11 8.76
N GLN A 117 8.48 -14.27 8.27
CA GLN A 117 9.21 -15.06 7.28
C GLN A 117 8.31 -15.41 6.10
N VAL A 118 8.75 -15.08 4.89
CA VAL A 118 8.08 -15.35 3.62
C VAL A 118 8.95 -16.32 2.81
N ALA A 119 8.41 -17.46 2.43
CA ALA A 119 9.14 -18.55 1.79
C ALA A 119 8.45 -19.03 0.52
N LEU A 120 9.20 -19.27 -0.54
CA LEU A 120 8.70 -19.93 -1.75
C LEU A 120 8.67 -21.44 -1.55
N SER A 121 7.53 -22.07 -1.86
CA SER A 121 7.40 -23.52 -1.90
C SER A 121 8.28 -24.13 -3.00
N PRO A 122 9.02 -25.21 -2.72
CA PRO A 122 9.97 -25.79 -3.68
C PRO A 122 9.32 -26.21 -4.99
N GLY A 123 10.04 -25.98 -6.10
CA GLY A 123 9.74 -26.59 -7.40
C GLY A 123 8.83 -25.78 -8.33
N THR A 124 8.76 -24.45 -8.16
CA THR A 124 7.94 -23.62 -9.04
C THR A 124 8.73 -23.04 -10.22
N ALA A 125 8.16 -23.13 -11.42
CA ALA A 125 8.70 -22.51 -12.63
C ALA A 125 8.59 -20.98 -12.60
N SER A 126 9.57 -20.28 -13.18
CA SER A 126 9.48 -18.85 -13.44
C SER A 126 8.63 -18.57 -14.69
N PRO A 127 7.71 -17.58 -14.74
CA PRO A 127 7.17 -17.10 -15.99
C PRO A 127 8.27 -16.35 -16.77
N ASP A 128 7.94 -16.07 -18.03
CA ASP A 128 8.76 -15.42 -19.05
C ASP A 128 9.60 -14.27 -18.48
N THR A 129 10.89 -14.53 -18.31
CA THR A 129 11.83 -13.52 -17.86
C THR A 129 12.23 -12.66 -19.05
N VAL A 130 12.09 -11.33 -18.89
CA VAL A 130 12.59 -10.36 -19.86
C VAL A 130 13.90 -9.80 -19.30
N ALA A 131 14.95 -9.86 -20.12
CA ALA A 131 16.28 -9.39 -19.70
C ALA A 131 16.23 -7.90 -19.34
N GLY A 132 16.70 -7.56 -18.15
CA GLY A 132 16.79 -6.18 -17.67
C GLY A 132 15.50 -5.60 -17.05
N GLU A 133 14.39 -6.32 -17.11
CA GLU A 133 13.15 -5.92 -16.43
C GLU A 133 13.07 -6.56 -15.02
N PRO A 134 12.62 -5.81 -14.00
CA PRO A 134 12.41 -6.38 -12.67
C PRO A 134 11.33 -7.47 -12.70
N ILE A 135 11.57 -8.52 -11.92
CA ILE A 135 10.62 -9.60 -11.67
C ILE A 135 10.03 -9.37 -10.28
N ASP A 136 8.73 -9.12 -10.22
CA ASP A 136 7.98 -9.05 -8.97
C ASP A 136 7.85 -10.45 -8.36
N LEU A 137 8.37 -10.63 -7.15
CA LEU A 137 8.36 -11.90 -6.43
C LEU A 137 7.13 -12.04 -5.53
N PHE A 138 6.91 -11.03 -4.67
CA PHE A 138 5.72 -10.88 -3.84
C PHE A 138 5.62 -9.43 -3.37
N SER A 139 4.44 -9.04 -2.89
CA SER A 139 4.23 -7.76 -2.22
C SER A 139 3.44 -7.96 -0.93
N PHE A 140 3.53 -6.98 -0.04
CA PHE A 140 2.69 -6.86 1.14
C PHE A 140 2.49 -5.38 1.46
N ARG A 141 1.35 -5.06 2.07
CA ARG A 141 1.05 -3.69 2.52
C ARG A 141 1.39 -3.56 4.01
N LEU A 142 2.06 -2.47 4.35
CA LEU A 142 2.24 -2.02 5.72
C LEU A 142 0.90 -1.42 6.21
N PRO A 143 0.58 -1.52 7.51
CA PRO A 143 -0.54 -0.78 8.07
C PRO A 143 -0.30 0.72 7.96
N ALA A 144 -1.36 1.50 7.79
CA ALA A 144 -1.31 2.97 7.77
C ALA A 144 -0.59 3.55 9.01
N ASN A 145 -0.75 2.91 10.18
CA ASN A 145 -0.15 3.35 11.44
C ASN A 145 1.29 2.85 11.71
N CYS A 146 2.02 2.31 10.72
CA CYS A 146 3.40 1.87 10.94
C CYS A 146 4.38 3.03 11.23
N ALA A 147 3.91 4.29 11.19
CA ALA A 147 4.67 5.53 11.28
C ALA A 147 5.60 5.63 12.51
N THR A 148 5.33 4.85 13.56
CA THR A 148 6.14 4.90 14.79
C THR A 148 7.54 4.29 14.62
N GLN A 149 7.73 3.34 13.69
CA GLN A 149 9.02 2.67 13.45
C GLN A 149 9.16 2.16 11.99
N PRO A 150 10.33 2.34 11.32
CA PRO A 150 10.53 1.90 9.94
C PRO A 150 10.58 0.36 9.83
N LEU A 151 10.27 -0.22 8.66
CA LEU A 151 10.49 -1.66 8.43
C LEU A 151 11.98 -1.96 8.47
N ALA A 152 12.39 -2.83 9.39
CA ALA A 152 13.77 -3.25 9.54
C ALA A 152 14.00 -4.60 8.86
N ILE A 153 15.14 -4.76 8.21
CA ILE A 153 15.55 -6.06 7.68
C ILE A 153 16.67 -6.61 8.55
N LEU A 154 16.53 -7.89 8.91
CA LEU A 154 17.64 -8.62 9.50
C LEU A 154 18.76 -8.77 8.48
N THR A 155 19.84 -8.03 8.68
CA THR A 155 21.10 -8.24 7.96
C THR A 155 21.77 -9.51 8.44
N ASN A 156 22.62 -10.08 7.58
CA ASN A 156 23.25 -11.40 7.75
C ASN A 156 24.22 -11.52 8.95
N ASP A 157 24.31 -10.52 9.81
CA ASP A 157 25.28 -10.37 10.90
C ASP A 157 24.71 -9.78 12.21
N GLY A 158 23.39 -9.63 12.32
CA GLY A 158 22.75 -9.03 13.50
C GLY A 158 22.81 -9.90 14.78
N ALA A 159 22.84 -9.26 15.95
CA ALA A 159 22.79 -9.95 17.24
C ALA A 159 21.51 -10.81 17.42
N ILE A 160 20.39 -10.36 16.83
CA ILE A 160 19.12 -11.09 16.78
C ILE A 160 19.27 -12.37 15.97
N GLN A 161 19.91 -12.32 14.80
CA GLN A 161 20.18 -13.49 13.97
C GLN A 161 21.03 -14.52 14.73
N GLN A 162 22.03 -14.10 15.50
CA GLN A 162 22.80 -15.03 16.35
C GLN A 162 21.96 -15.68 17.45
N ALA A 163 21.08 -14.94 18.13
CA ALA A 163 20.18 -15.50 19.13
C ALA A 163 19.23 -16.54 18.51
N VAL A 164 18.69 -16.23 17.34
CA VAL A 164 17.75 -17.10 16.61
C VAL A 164 18.46 -18.35 16.06
N LEU A 165 19.64 -18.19 15.44
CA LEU A 165 20.48 -19.30 14.93
C LEU A 165 20.83 -20.30 16.04
N ASN A 166 21.16 -19.80 17.23
CA ASN A 166 21.55 -20.64 18.37
C ASN A 166 20.39 -21.45 18.95
N ASN A 167 19.15 -20.98 18.83
CA ASN A 167 17.97 -21.61 19.45
C ASN A 167 17.21 -22.54 18.50
N LEU A 168 17.15 -22.21 17.20
CA LEU A 168 16.37 -22.98 16.22
C LEU A 168 17.21 -23.81 15.26
N GLY A 169 18.50 -23.48 15.09
CA GLY A 169 19.30 -24.02 13.99
C GLY A 169 18.72 -23.68 12.60
N ALA A 170 17.82 -22.71 12.53
CA ALA A 170 17.16 -22.27 11.31
C ALA A 170 17.85 -21.04 10.72
N ASN A 171 17.89 -20.99 9.39
CA ASN A 171 18.50 -19.91 8.63
C ASN A 171 17.44 -18.84 8.35
N PHE A 172 17.66 -17.63 8.86
CA PHE A 172 16.77 -16.47 8.67
C PHE A 172 17.33 -15.46 7.69
N ASN A 173 18.32 -15.87 6.90
CA ASN A 173 18.90 -15.02 5.88
C ASN A 173 17.93 -14.88 4.73
N ASN A 174 17.87 -13.66 4.20
CA ASN A 174 17.25 -13.39 2.93
C ASN A 174 18.07 -14.10 1.84
N GLN A 175 17.56 -15.19 1.29
CA GLN A 175 18.26 -16.04 0.34
C GLN A 175 17.32 -16.43 -0.81
N MET A 176 17.84 -16.47 -2.02
CA MET A 176 17.14 -16.97 -3.18
C MET A 176 18.07 -17.85 -3.99
N SER A 177 17.57 -18.98 -4.49
CA SER A 177 18.32 -19.85 -5.39
C SER A 177 17.53 -20.04 -6.66
N LEU A 178 18.21 -19.91 -7.80
CA LEU A 178 17.60 -20.16 -9.10
C LEU A 178 18.53 -20.92 -10.04
N ARG A 179 17.92 -21.51 -11.07
CA ARG A 179 18.59 -22.16 -12.18
C ARG A 179 18.27 -21.42 -13.48
N ILE A 180 19.28 -21.28 -14.33
CA ILE A 180 19.19 -20.72 -15.68
C ILE A 180 19.70 -21.79 -16.65
N ASP A 181 18.90 -22.15 -17.65
CA ASP A 181 19.21 -23.22 -18.61
C ASP A 181 19.59 -24.54 -17.92
N GLY A 182 18.89 -24.86 -16.82
CA GLY A 182 19.16 -26.02 -15.97
C GLY A 182 20.39 -25.93 -15.06
N ASN A 183 21.21 -24.87 -15.15
CA ASN A 183 22.43 -24.68 -14.35
C ASN A 183 22.18 -23.76 -13.15
N PRO A 184 22.82 -24.00 -11.97
CA PRO A 184 22.75 -23.07 -10.85
C PRO A 184 23.25 -21.67 -11.25
N ALA A 185 22.51 -20.63 -10.86
CA ALA A 185 22.90 -19.25 -11.04
C ALA A 185 23.50 -18.65 -9.77
N GLN A 186 24.14 -17.48 -9.91
CA GLN A 186 24.57 -16.68 -8.77
C GLN A 186 23.46 -15.75 -8.32
N ASP A 187 23.32 -15.58 -7.01
CA ASP A 187 22.36 -14.68 -6.38
C ASP A 187 23.07 -13.66 -5.50
N PHE A 188 22.55 -12.43 -5.48
CA PHE A 188 23.08 -11.32 -4.72
C PHE A 188 21.94 -10.60 -4.00
N TYR A 189 21.91 -10.71 -2.67
CA TYR A 189 21.01 -9.90 -1.85
C TYR A 189 21.52 -8.46 -1.75
N ALA A 190 20.73 -7.49 -2.21
CA ALA A 190 21.08 -6.07 -2.20
C ALA A 190 20.57 -5.31 -0.96
N GLY A 191 19.71 -5.92 -0.14
CA GLY A 191 19.03 -5.21 0.97
C GLY A 191 17.83 -4.39 0.48
N ASN A 192 17.60 -3.26 1.14
CA ASN A 192 16.57 -2.28 0.76
C ASN A 192 17.13 -1.22 -0.17
N ASP A 193 16.25 -0.52 -0.88
CA ASP A 193 16.51 0.71 -1.64
C ASP A 193 17.89 1.30 -1.36
N VAL A 194 18.81 0.98 -2.28
CA VAL A 194 20.21 1.39 -2.34
C VAL A 194 20.95 1.40 -0.98
N GLY A 195 21.08 0.24 -0.33
CA GLY A 195 21.99 0.06 0.80
C GLY A 195 21.46 0.57 2.15
N GLY A 196 20.14 0.81 2.24
CA GLY A 196 19.46 1.07 3.50
C GLY A 196 19.32 -0.18 4.36
N ALA A 197 19.47 -0.04 5.68
CA ALA A 197 19.18 -1.12 6.64
C ALA A 197 17.67 -1.26 6.95
N SER A 198 16.86 -0.32 6.47
CA SER A 198 15.42 -0.21 6.72
C SER A 198 14.71 0.43 5.53
N ILE A 199 13.42 0.11 5.36
CA ILE A 199 12.51 0.89 4.50
C ILE A 199 11.74 1.83 5.43
N ALA A 200 11.71 3.12 5.09
CA ALA A 200 10.96 4.08 5.87
C ALA A 200 9.48 3.71 5.81
N CYS A 201 8.84 3.51 6.96
CA CYS A 201 7.39 3.61 6.97
C CYS A 201 7.04 5.08 6.72
N PRO A 202 6.14 5.42 5.77
CA PRO A 202 5.67 6.79 5.64
C PRO A 202 5.03 7.24 6.96
N LEU A 203 5.28 8.49 7.35
CA LEU A 203 4.62 9.08 8.51
C LEU A 203 3.20 9.46 8.09
N ILE A 204 2.22 8.57 8.28
CA ILE A 204 0.80 8.97 8.33
C ILE A 204 0.50 9.19 9.81
N LEU A 205 0.49 10.46 10.24
CA LEU A 205 0.20 10.86 11.62
C LEU A 205 -1.13 11.62 11.64
N GLY A 206 -2.24 10.96 11.33
CA GLY A 206 -3.56 11.55 11.23
C GLY A 206 -4.59 10.52 10.77
N THR A 207 -5.87 10.90 10.76
CA THR A 207 -6.86 10.30 9.87
C THR A 207 -6.62 10.83 8.44
N ASP A 208 -7.09 10.07 7.47
CA ASP A 208 -6.90 10.22 6.03
C ASP A 208 -8.15 9.54 5.46
N THR A 209 -9.22 10.32 5.38
CA THR A 209 -10.59 9.81 5.22
C THR A 209 -10.86 9.32 3.80
N ASP A 210 -10.36 10.05 2.79
CA ASP A 210 -10.48 9.70 1.39
C ASP A 210 -9.38 8.73 0.87
N GLY A 211 -8.24 8.65 1.58
CA GLY A 211 -7.13 7.76 1.24
C GLY A 211 -6.20 8.28 0.14
N ASP A 212 -6.20 9.58 -0.15
CA ASP A 212 -5.37 10.20 -1.19
C ASP A 212 -3.89 10.37 -0.75
N GLY A 213 -3.63 10.26 0.55
CA GLY A 213 -2.30 10.34 1.18
C GLY A 213 -1.92 11.70 1.74
N ILE A 214 -2.84 12.67 1.73
CA ILE A 214 -2.86 13.85 2.60
C ILE A 214 -3.58 13.42 3.91
N LEU A 215 -3.66 14.27 4.92
CA LEU A 215 -4.25 13.93 6.22
C LEU A 215 -5.34 14.93 6.50
N ASP A 216 -6.42 14.51 7.16
CA ASP A 216 -7.57 15.38 7.49
C ASP A 216 -7.19 16.70 8.20
N ASP A 217 -6.04 16.78 8.88
CA ASP A 217 -5.61 18.03 9.54
C ASP A 217 -4.89 19.03 8.62
N ALA A 218 -4.61 18.61 7.39
CA ALA A 218 -3.86 19.31 6.35
C ALA A 218 -4.50 19.19 4.95
N ASP A 219 -5.53 18.36 4.81
CA ASP A 219 -6.38 18.28 3.63
C ASP A 219 -7.26 19.52 3.49
N PRO A 220 -7.59 19.91 2.26
CA PRO A 220 -8.62 20.90 2.01
C PRO A 220 -9.97 20.31 1.57
N ASP A 221 -10.08 18.99 1.42
CA ASP A 221 -11.22 18.17 0.98
C ASP A 221 -11.04 16.76 1.59
N ASP A 222 -11.42 16.59 2.86
CA ASP A 222 -11.05 15.43 3.69
C ASP A 222 -11.70 14.11 3.21
N ASP A 223 -12.89 14.15 2.59
CA ASP A 223 -13.62 12.96 2.12
C ASP A 223 -13.54 12.73 0.61
N GLY A 224 -13.00 13.69 -0.14
CA GLY A 224 -12.66 13.58 -1.54
C GLY A 224 -13.86 13.70 -2.47
N ASP A 225 -14.97 14.28 -2.02
CA ASP A 225 -16.21 14.42 -2.79
C ASP A 225 -16.15 15.58 -3.82
N GLY A 226 -15.06 16.36 -3.79
CA GLY A 226 -14.80 17.49 -4.70
C GLY A 226 -15.43 18.81 -4.25
N ILE A 227 -16.00 18.85 -3.05
CA ILE A 227 -16.35 20.04 -2.27
C ILE A 227 -15.23 20.25 -1.25
N ALA A 228 -14.88 21.50 -0.96
CA ALA A 228 -13.78 21.76 -0.01
C ALA A 228 -14.35 21.91 1.40
N ASP A 229 -13.66 21.42 2.44
CA ASP A 229 -14.16 21.42 3.84
C ASP A 229 -14.64 22.81 4.27
N THR A 230 -13.97 23.86 3.78
CA THR A 230 -14.31 25.25 4.10
C THR A 230 -15.69 25.69 3.62
N ILE A 231 -16.27 24.96 2.67
CA ILE A 231 -17.62 25.11 2.13
C ILE A 231 -18.59 24.28 2.98
N GLU A 232 -18.30 22.99 3.21
CA GLU A 232 -19.16 22.06 3.96
C GLU A 232 -19.29 22.43 5.43
N ASP A 233 -18.18 22.70 6.12
CA ASP A 233 -18.19 23.11 7.54
C ASP A 233 -18.89 24.48 7.76
N SER A 234 -19.16 25.22 6.68
CA SER A 234 -19.82 26.53 6.73
C SER A 234 -21.35 26.44 6.74
N VAL A 235 -21.92 25.27 6.39
CA VAL A 235 -23.36 24.98 6.33
C VAL A 235 -23.75 24.01 7.45
N GLY A 236 -25.05 23.89 7.76
CA GLY A 236 -25.56 22.93 8.76
C GLY A 236 -25.10 23.11 10.23
N GLY A 237 -24.11 23.95 10.51
CA GLY A 237 -23.35 23.90 11.76
C GLY A 237 -22.14 22.94 11.72
N GLY A 238 -21.77 22.46 10.52
CA GLY A 238 -20.73 21.49 10.24
C GLY A 238 -21.12 20.04 10.50
N ASP A 239 -22.42 19.76 10.63
CA ASP A 239 -23.02 18.44 10.86
C ASP A 239 -24.54 18.58 10.56
N THR A 240 -24.90 18.52 9.28
CA THR A 240 -26.25 18.86 8.78
C THR A 240 -27.29 17.88 9.30
N ASP A 241 -27.03 16.58 9.22
CA ASP A 241 -27.97 15.54 9.64
C ASP A 241 -27.93 15.22 11.17
N ASN A 242 -26.92 15.73 11.87
CA ASN A 242 -26.69 15.56 13.31
C ASN A 242 -26.41 14.09 13.72
N ASP A 243 -25.79 13.30 12.86
CA ASP A 243 -25.38 11.94 13.18
C ASP A 243 -24.04 11.86 13.95
N GLY A 244 -23.29 12.96 13.94
CA GLY A 244 -22.01 13.14 14.64
C GLY A 244 -20.77 12.91 13.79
N ILE A 245 -20.93 12.73 12.48
CA ILE A 245 -19.89 12.84 11.45
C ILE A 245 -19.96 14.29 10.92
N PRO A 246 -18.84 15.04 10.94
CA PRO A 246 -18.80 16.35 10.28
C PRO A 246 -19.06 16.23 8.78
N ASN A 247 -19.69 17.23 8.17
CA ASN A 247 -19.96 17.24 6.72
C ASN A 247 -18.69 16.98 5.88
N SER A 248 -17.57 17.61 6.24
CA SER A 248 -16.25 17.38 5.62
C SER A 248 -15.73 15.93 5.68
N LEU A 249 -16.39 15.05 6.44
CA LEU A 249 -16.01 13.65 6.59
C LEU A 249 -17.17 12.71 6.16
N ASP A 250 -18.24 13.24 5.56
CA ASP A 250 -19.47 12.54 5.25
C ASP A 250 -19.90 12.71 3.79
N LEU A 251 -19.87 11.61 3.03
CA LEU A 251 -20.17 11.59 1.59
C LEU A 251 -21.66 11.82 1.25
N ASP A 252 -22.53 12.03 2.25
CA ASP A 252 -23.98 12.26 2.17
C ASP A 252 -24.41 13.10 3.39
N SER A 253 -24.04 14.39 3.37
CA SER A 253 -24.06 15.28 4.54
C SER A 253 -25.44 15.49 5.18
N ASP A 254 -26.52 15.37 4.41
CA ASP A 254 -27.90 15.47 4.91
C ASP A 254 -28.66 14.13 5.01
N ASN A 255 -28.00 13.05 4.59
CA ASN A 255 -28.42 11.67 4.71
C ASN A 255 -29.77 11.38 4.01
N ASP A 256 -29.96 12.02 2.87
CA ASP A 256 -31.09 11.79 1.98
C ASP A 256 -30.81 10.67 0.95
N GLY A 257 -29.60 10.12 0.93
CA GLY A 257 -29.26 8.97 0.10
C GLY A 257 -28.95 9.29 -1.36
N ILE A 258 -28.78 10.56 -1.69
CA ILE A 258 -27.96 11.04 -2.80
C ILE A 258 -26.59 11.42 -2.21
N ALA A 259 -25.51 11.30 -2.99
CA ALA A 259 -24.17 11.62 -2.49
C ALA A 259 -23.83 13.07 -2.82
N ASP A 260 -23.08 13.73 -1.95
CA ASP A 260 -22.74 15.14 -2.04
C ASP A 260 -22.07 15.49 -3.38
N VAL A 261 -21.17 14.63 -3.86
CA VAL A 261 -20.52 14.70 -5.19
C VAL A 261 -21.53 14.84 -6.35
N ILE A 262 -22.70 14.22 -6.24
CA ILE A 262 -23.77 14.28 -7.26
C ILE A 262 -24.56 15.59 -7.13
N GLU A 263 -24.75 16.08 -5.91
CA GLU A 263 -25.61 17.23 -5.58
C GLU A 263 -24.88 18.56 -5.70
N ALA A 264 -23.56 18.55 -5.57
CA ALA A 264 -22.67 19.71 -5.74
C ALA A 264 -22.66 20.33 -7.16
N GLY A 265 -23.55 19.86 -8.05
CA GLY A 265 -23.65 20.25 -9.45
C GLY A 265 -23.36 19.12 -10.44
N GLY A 266 -23.36 17.87 -9.97
CA GLY A 266 -23.13 16.67 -10.76
C GLY A 266 -21.66 16.49 -11.14
N LEU A 267 -20.77 16.48 -10.13
CA LEU A 267 -19.40 16.03 -10.34
C LEU A 267 -19.42 14.57 -10.83
N THR A 268 -18.31 14.16 -11.44
CA THR A 268 -18.25 12.79 -11.99
C THR A 268 -17.94 11.84 -10.84
N ASP A 269 -18.76 10.82 -10.65
CA ASP A 269 -18.50 9.66 -9.80
C ASP A 269 -18.90 8.42 -10.60
N ALA A 270 -17.94 7.87 -11.35
CA ALA A 270 -18.23 6.82 -12.34
C ALA A 270 -18.29 5.41 -11.73
N ASP A 271 -17.67 5.19 -10.59
CA ASP A 271 -17.67 3.91 -9.86
C ASP A 271 -18.64 3.88 -8.66
N GLY A 272 -19.23 5.02 -8.30
CA GLY A 272 -20.32 5.13 -7.36
C GLY A 272 -19.86 4.95 -5.92
N ASP A 273 -18.67 5.44 -5.59
CA ASP A 273 -18.11 5.36 -4.24
C ASP A 273 -18.32 6.62 -3.40
N GLY A 274 -18.93 7.67 -3.98
CA GLY A 274 -19.20 8.94 -3.33
C GLY A 274 -18.10 9.97 -3.49
N GLN A 275 -16.93 9.60 -4.01
CA GLN A 275 -15.81 10.52 -4.24
C GLN A 275 -15.85 11.09 -5.66
N ALA A 276 -15.28 12.28 -5.85
CA ALA A 276 -15.18 12.89 -7.16
C ALA A 276 -14.07 12.26 -8.01
N ASP A 277 -14.46 11.70 -9.16
CA ASP A 277 -13.55 11.42 -10.25
C ASP A 277 -12.96 12.73 -10.80
N GLY A 278 -11.64 12.83 -10.76
CA GLY A 278 -10.94 14.01 -11.26
C GLY A 278 -9.46 13.78 -11.47
N ALA A 279 -8.82 14.76 -12.10
CA ALA A 279 -7.38 14.89 -12.02
C ALA A 279 -7.09 15.92 -10.94
N ASP A 280 -6.23 15.57 -9.98
CA ASP A 280 -5.50 16.52 -9.16
C ASP A 280 -4.07 16.59 -9.73
N ALA A 281 -3.75 17.68 -10.43
CA ALA A 281 -2.50 17.79 -11.16
C ALA A 281 -1.32 18.28 -10.29
N ASP A 282 -1.61 18.95 -9.17
CA ASP A 282 -0.63 19.47 -8.22
C ASP A 282 -0.56 18.72 -6.89
N ASN A 283 -1.38 17.68 -6.72
CA ASN A 283 -1.42 16.80 -5.56
C ASN A 283 -1.64 17.62 -4.28
N ASP A 284 -2.66 18.49 -4.30
CA ASP A 284 -3.00 19.36 -3.18
C ASP A 284 -4.26 18.94 -2.40
N GLY A 285 -4.86 17.81 -2.78
CA GLY A 285 -6.02 17.19 -2.11
C GLY A 285 -7.34 17.55 -2.76
N ILE A 286 -7.36 18.52 -3.69
CA ILE A 286 -8.56 18.95 -4.39
C ILE A 286 -8.42 18.65 -5.90
N ILE A 287 -9.49 18.13 -6.50
CA ILE A 287 -9.53 17.95 -7.95
C ILE A 287 -9.40 19.29 -8.70
N ASP A 288 -8.82 19.28 -9.90
CA ASP A 288 -8.63 20.48 -10.76
C ASP A 288 -9.94 21.24 -11.08
N ALA A 289 -11.09 20.57 -10.95
CA ALA A 289 -12.42 21.09 -11.26
C ALA A 289 -13.44 20.85 -10.12
N PRO A 290 -13.21 21.41 -8.93
CA PRO A 290 -14.04 21.15 -7.77
C PRO A 290 -15.30 22.02 -7.78
N ALA A 291 -16.27 21.68 -6.94
CA ALA A 291 -17.50 22.43 -6.72
C ALA A 291 -17.26 23.68 -5.85
N THR A 292 -16.61 24.70 -6.41
CA THR A 292 -16.34 25.98 -5.69
C THR A 292 -17.57 26.82 -5.36
N SER A 293 -18.73 26.44 -5.89
CA SER A 293 -20.04 27.04 -5.62
C SER A 293 -21.06 25.93 -5.86
N PRO A 294 -21.28 25.05 -4.88
CA PRO A 294 -22.25 23.96 -4.99
C PRO A 294 -23.64 24.48 -5.38
N ALA A 295 -24.47 23.60 -5.95
CA ALA A 295 -25.82 23.96 -6.35
C ALA A 295 -26.67 24.37 -5.13
N ASP A 296 -27.63 25.26 -5.37
CA ASP A 296 -28.64 25.74 -4.41
C ASP A 296 -29.88 26.00 -5.27
N THR A 297 -30.69 24.94 -5.44
CA THR A 297 -31.73 24.85 -6.45
C THR A 297 -32.92 25.72 -6.11
N ASP A 298 -33.36 25.75 -4.85
CA ASP A 298 -34.48 26.56 -4.38
C ASP A 298 -34.09 28.01 -3.97
N ASN A 299 -32.77 28.28 -3.84
CA ASN A 299 -32.18 29.57 -3.46
C ASN A 299 -32.55 30.01 -2.02
N ASP A 300 -32.72 29.07 -1.09
CA ASP A 300 -32.94 29.36 0.33
C ASP A 300 -31.65 29.70 1.09
N GLY A 301 -30.50 29.35 0.50
CA GLY A 301 -29.16 29.59 1.01
C GLY A 301 -28.50 28.37 1.66
N THR A 302 -29.16 27.21 1.65
CA THR A 302 -28.62 25.88 1.94
C THR A 302 -28.28 25.22 0.60
N PRO A 303 -27.02 24.83 0.34
CA PRO A 303 -26.69 24.11 -0.88
C PRO A 303 -27.31 22.71 -0.92
N ASP A 304 -27.56 22.20 -2.13
CA ASP A 304 -28.28 20.93 -2.39
C ASP A 304 -27.67 19.74 -1.62
N HIS A 305 -26.33 19.57 -1.61
CA HIS A 305 -25.61 18.52 -0.82
C HIS A 305 -25.76 18.65 0.71
N SER A 306 -26.55 19.58 1.21
CA SER A 306 -26.82 19.78 2.63
C SER A 306 -28.27 20.23 2.84
N ASP A 307 -29.10 20.10 1.81
CA ASP A 307 -30.51 20.42 1.85
C ASP A 307 -31.34 19.16 1.53
N PRO A 308 -31.97 18.55 2.56
CA PRO A 308 -32.76 17.35 2.38
C PRO A 308 -34.05 17.55 1.54
N ASP A 309 -34.33 18.75 1.03
CA ASP A 309 -35.46 19.13 0.15
C ASP A 309 -35.00 20.23 -0.82
N SER A 310 -34.05 19.89 -1.70
CA SER A 310 -33.28 20.79 -2.58
C SER A 310 -34.13 21.70 -3.48
N ASP A 311 -35.38 21.34 -3.79
CA ASP A 311 -36.30 22.17 -4.60
C ASP A 311 -37.39 22.91 -3.79
N GLY A 312 -37.44 22.65 -2.48
CA GLY A 312 -38.31 23.30 -1.51
C GLY A 312 -39.81 23.01 -1.72
N ASP A 313 -40.16 21.88 -2.34
CA ASP A 313 -41.55 21.49 -2.58
C ASP A 313 -42.24 20.84 -1.36
N GLY A 314 -41.44 20.43 -0.37
CA GLY A 314 -41.89 19.81 0.87
C GLY A 314 -41.81 18.28 0.88
N ILE A 315 -41.14 17.68 -0.10
CA ILE A 315 -40.79 16.27 -0.21
C ILE A 315 -39.27 16.16 -0.06
N ASN A 316 -38.78 15.09 0.58
CA ASN A 316 -37.35 14.91 0.75
C ASN A 316 -36.76 14.16 -0.44
N ASP A 317 -35.55 14.53 -0.85
CA ASP A 317 -34.85 14.05 -2.03
C ASP A 317 -34.69 12.51 -2.07
N VAL A 318 -34.58 11.82 -0.92
CA VAL A 318 -34.60 10.33 -0.84
C VAL A 318 -35.84 9.72 -1.49
N ILE A 319 -36.95 10.44 -1.44
CA ILE A 319 -38.24 10.02 -2.03
C ILE A 319 -38.24 10.30 -3.54
N GLU A 320 -37.44 11.26 -3.98
CA GLU A 320 -37.42 11.84 -5.33
C GLU A 320 -36.32 11.28 -6.22
N ALA A 321 -35.31 10.63 -5.64
CA ALA A 321 -34.25 9.84 -6.30
C ALA A 321 -34.76 8.71 -7.24
N GLY A 322 -36.07 8.60 -7.47
CA GLY A 322 -36.70 7.82 -8.55
C GLY A 322 -38.07 8.35 -9.04
N GLY A 323 -38.43 9.58 -8.69
CA GLY A 323 -39.72 10.25 -8.94
C GLY A 323 -39.74 11.16 -10.18
N SER A 324 -40.84 11.87 -10.41
CA SER A 324 -40.90 12.96 -11.39
C SER A 324 -41.21 14.25 -10.64
N ASP A 325 -40.20 15.10 -10.56
CA ASP A 325 -40.19 16.51 -10.14
C ASP A 325 -41.33 17.32 -10.85
N PRO A 326 -42.28 17.93 -10.10
CA PRO A 326 -43.38 18.76 -10.60
C PRO A 326 -43.10 20.24 -10.94
#